data_AF-A0A936M1E9-F1
#
_entry.id   AF-A0A936M1E9-F1
#
_cell.length_a   1.000
_cell.length_b   1.000
_cell.length_c   1.000
_cell.angle_alpha   90.00
_cell.angle_beta   90.00
_cell.angle_gamma   90.00
#
_symmetry.space_group_name_H-M   'P 1'
#
loop_
_entity.id
_entity.type
_entity.pdbx_description
1 polymer ?
#
loop_
_entity_poly.entity_id
_entity_poly.type
_entity_poly.pdbx_seq_one_letter_code
_entity_poly.pdbx_strand_id
1 'polypeptide(L)'
;MAIEVKPDTQRLVEDEIRSGHFASADELILKCVQAWRTLILPAEVAASSGERCKRAAGRIRAFRKGIRADRQGTSWRDYAHLDHRF
;
A
#
# COMPACT_ATOMS: atom_id res chain seq x y z
N MET A 1 -22.83 7.38 18.00
CA MET A 1 -22.19 6.61 19.08
C MET A 1 -20.79 7.16 19.24
N ALA A 2 -20.40 7.58 20.45
CA ALA A 2 -19.05 8.07 20.73
C ALA A 2 -18.18 6.91 21.22
N ILE A 3 -16.95 6.82 20.75
CA ILE A 3 -15.97 5.84 21.24
C ILE A 3 -15.00 6.61 22.13
N GLU A 4 -14.99 6.29 23.42
CA GLU A 4 -14.02 6.87 24.34
C GLU A 4 -12.66 6.22 24.12
N VAL A 5 -11.65 7.07 23.95
CA VAL A 5 -10.27 6.64 23.70
C VAL A 5 -9.40 7.16 24.84
N LYS A 6 -8.50 6.31 25.34
CA LYS A 6 -7.57 6.73 26.40
C LYS A 6 -6.65 7.86 25.90
N PRO A 7 -6.24 8.82 26.75
CA PRO A 7 -5.38 9.92 26.35
C PRO A 7 -4.08 9.48 25.67
N ASP A 8 -3.46 8.40 26.15
CA ASP A 8 -2.22 7.86 25.57
C ASP A 8 -2.44 7.33 24.15
N THR A 9 -3.60 6.71 23.91
CA THR A 9 -3.97 6.20 22.58
C THR A 9 -4.30 7.34 21.63
N GLN A 10 -4.94 8.41 22.12
CA GLN A 10 -5.18 9.61 21.33
C GLN A 10 -3.86 10.24 20.87
N ARG A 11 -2.87 10.38 21.77
CA ARG A 11 -1.53 10.89 21.43
C ARG A 11 -0.86 10.07 20.33
N LEU A 12 -0.95 8.75 20.42
CA LEU A 12 -0.38 7.87 19.41
C LEU A 12 -1.06 8.07 18.05
N VAL A 13 -2.39 8.19 18.01
CA VAL A 13 -3.12 8.49 16.77
C VAL A 13 -2.70 9.84 16.19
N GLU A 14 -2.56 10.87 17.02
CA GLU A 14 -2.13 12.20 16.58
C GLU A 14 -0.70 12.20 16.02
N ASP A 15 0.22 11.47 16.64
CA ASP A 15 1.61 11.37 16.17
C ASP A 15 1.70 10.61 14.84
N GLU A 16 0.92 9.55 14.66
CA GLU A 16 0.84 8.79 13.40
C GLU A 16 0.21 9.60 12.25
N ILE A 17 -0.68 10.54 12.57
CA ILE A 17 -1.21 11.49 11.58
C ILE A 17 -0.16 12.56 11.27
N ARG A 18 0.52 13.10 12.29
CA ARG A 18 1.54 14.14 12.13
C ARG A 18 2.75 13.64 11.35
N SER A 19 3.14 12.38 11.50
CA SER A 19 4.21 11.75 10.71
C SER A 19 3.83 11.54 9.24
N GLY A 20 2.55 11.69 8.89
CA GLY A 20 2.03 11.45 7.55
C GLY A 20 1.84 9.96 7.23
N HIS A 21 1.89 9.07 8.23
CA HIS A 21 1.59 7.65 8.02
C HIS A 21 0.11 7.42 7.69
N PHE A 22 -0.77 8.26 8.25
CA PHE A 22 -2.21 8.29 7.95
C PHE A 22 -2.66 9.74 7.75
N ALA A 23 -3.60 9.96 6.83
CA ALA A 23 -4.18 11.26 6.57
C ALA A 23 -5.24 11.65 7.62
N SER A 24 -5.87 10.67 8.27
CA SER A 24 -6.89 10.90 9.31
C SER A 24 -7.02 9.74 10.28
N ALA A 25 -7.68 10.00 11.42
CA ALA A 25 -8.03 8.97 12.39
C ALA A 25 -8.96 7.90 11.79
N ASP A 26 -9.90 8.31 10.92
CA ASP A 26 -10.79 7.37 10.23
C ASP A 26 -10.02 6.41 9.33
N GLU A 27 -9.02 6.92 8.59
CA GLU A 27 -8.16 6.08 7.74
C GLU A 27 -7.37 5.07 8.56
N LEU A 28 -6.79 5.52 9.69
CA LEU A 28 -6.07 4.66 10.62
C LEU A 28 -6.98 3.54 11.14
N ILE A 29 -8.17 3.88 11.65
CA ILE A 29 -9.11 2.91 12.21
C ILE A 29 -9.52 1.89 11.14
N LEU A 30 -9.88 2.33 9.94
CA LEU A 30 -10.28 1.44 8.85
C LEU A 30 -9.16 0.47 8.48
N LYS A 31 -7.93 0.98 8.29
CA LYS A 31 -6.78 0.15 7.93
C LYS A 31 -6.43 -0.85 9.04
N CYS A 32 -6.44 -0.43 10.30
CA CYS A 32 -6.18 -1.30 11.44
C CYS A 32 -7.24 -2.41 11.55
N VAL A 33 -8.53 -2.08 11.45
CA VAL A 33 -9.61 -3.08 11.52
C VAL A 33 -9.54 -4.06 10.35
N GLN A 34 -9.25 -3.57 9.14
CA GLN A 34 -9.06 -4.43 7.98
C GLN A 34 -7.86 -5.36 8.14
N ALA A 35 -6.71 -4.83 8.58
CA ALA A 35 -5.51 -5.61 8.84
C ALA A 35 -5.78 -6.69 9.89
N TRP A 36 -6.45 -6.32 10.99
CA TRP A 36 -6.77 -7.24 12.07
C TRP A 36 -7.72 -8.36 11.60
N ARG A 37 -8.73 -8.03 10.78
CA ARG A 37 -9.57 -9.04 10.13
C ARG A 37 -8.75 -9.98 9.25
N THR A 38 -7.80 -9.48 8.46
CA THR A 38 -6.94 -10.35 7.63
C THR A 38 -5.97 -11.22 8.42
N LEU A 39 -5.58 -10.80 9.63
CA LEU A 39 -4.71 -11.57 10.52
C LEU A 39 -5.48 -12.64 11.30
N ILE A 40 -6.76 -12.39 11.61
CA ILE A 40 -7.64 -13.33 12.30
C ILE A 40 -8.33 -14.29 11.33
N LEU A 41 -8.49 -13.90 10.06
CA LEU A 41 -9.02 -14.79 9.02
C LEU A 41 -8.06 -15.98 8.79
N PRO A 42 -8.60 -17.20 8.61
CA PRO A 42 -7.79 -18.40 8.38
C PRO A 42 -6.85 -18.21 7.18
N ALA A 43 -5.71 -18.90 7.25
CA ALA A 43 -4.50 -18.67 6.45
C ALA A 43 -4.67 -18.53 4.92
N GLU A 44 -5.80 -18.95 4.34
CA GLU A 44 -6.12 -18.75 2.92
C GLU A 44 -6.20 -17.27 2.50
N VAL A 45 -6.71 -16.38 3.36
CA VAL A 45 -6.79 -14.93 3.03
C VAL A 45 -5.46 -14.23 3.29
N ALA A 46 -4.74 -14.62 4.34
CA ALA A 46 -3.38 -14.14 4.64
C ALA A 46 -2.39 -14.55 3.54
N ALA A 47 -2.54 -15.76 2.96
CA ALA A 47 -1.81 -16.20 1.78
C ALA A 47 -2.04 -15.25 0.60
N SER A 48 -3.28 -14.80 0.35
CA SER A 48 -3.57 -13.81 -0.70
C SER A 48 -2.91 -12.44 -0.46
N SER A 49 -2.72 -12.05 0.81
CA SER A 49 -2.02 -10.81 1.18
C SER A 49 -0.50 -10.95 1.01
N GLY A 50 0.08 -12.06 1.46
CA GLY A 50 1.47 -12.41 1.22
C GLY A 50 1.80 -12.54 -0.27
N GLU A 51 0.92 -13.16 -1.05
CA GLU A 51 1.01 -13.28 -2.51
C GLU A 51 0.95 -11.90 -3.19
N ARG A 52 0.09 -10.99 -2.70
CA ARG A 52 0.01 -9.60 -3.18
C ARG A 52 1.27 -8.82 -2.86
N CYS A 53 1.82 -8.95 -1.64
CA CYS A 53 3.08 -8.32 -1.24
C CYS A 53 4.27 -8.88 -2.05
N LYS A 54 4.34 -10.20 -2.25
CA LYS A 54 5.35 -10.84 -3.10
C LYS A 54 5.25 -10.36 -4.56
N ARG A 55 4.03 -10.24 -5.11
CA ARG A 55 3.77 -9.69 -6.45
C ARG A 55 4.16 -8.21 -6.54
N ALA A 56 3.80 -7.38 -5.56
CA ALA A 56 4.20 -5.98 -5.52
C ALA A 56 5.72 -5.81 -5.45
N ALA A 57 6.40 -6.57 -4.58
CA ALA A 57 7.85 -6.58 -4.48
C ALA A 57 8.53 -7.13 -5.75
N GLY A 58 7.91 -8.09 -6.44
CA GLY A 58 8.33 -8.59 -7.74
C GLY A 58 8.26 -7.50 -8.81
N ARG A 59 7.17 -6.72 -8.85
CA ARG A 59 7.00 -5.58 -9.75
C ARG A 59 8.04 -4.49 -9.49
N ILE A 60 8.27 -4.12 -8.23
CA ILE A 60 9.30 -3.13 -7.85
C ILE A 60 10.70 -3.60 -8.26
N ARG A 61 11.03 -4.89 -8.04
CA ARG A 61 12.30 -5.48 -8.48
C ARG A 61 12.44 -5.50 -10.01
N ALA A 62 11.37 -5.76 -10.74
CA ALA A 62 11.36 -5.68 -12.19
C ALA A 62 11.63 -4.25 -12.68
N PHE A 63 10.96 -3.25 -12.11
CA PHE A 63 11.22 -1.83 -12.39
C PHE A 63 12.69 -1.45 -12.10
N ARG A 64 13.25 -1.91 -10.98
CA ARG A 64 14.66 -1.64 -10.61
C ARG A 64 15.66 -2.32 -11.54
N LYS A 65 15.33 -3.47 -12.13
CA LYS A 65 16.14 -4.16 -13.15
C LYS A 65 15.92 -3.61 -14.57
N GLY A 66 15.11 -2.56 -14.73
CA GLY A 66 14.79 -1.98 -16.04
C GLY A 66 13.79 -2.80 -16.86
N ILE A 67 13.19 -3.84 -16.28
CA ILE A 67 12.09 -4.60 -16.90
C ILE A 67 10.81 -3.81 -16.67
N ARG A 68 10.06 -3.53 -17.73
CA ARG A 68 8.94 -2.60 -17.67
C ARG A 68 7.64 -3.38 -17.67
N ALA A 69 6.89 -3.20 -16.58
CA ALA A 69 5.50 -3.60 -16.52
C ALA A 69 4.68 -2.46 -17.12
N ASP A 70 4.32 -2.60 -18.38
CA ASP A 70 3.26 -1.83 -19.01
C ASP A 70 2.04 -2.73 -19.24
N ARG A 71 0.95 -2.14 -19.71
CA ARG A 71 -0.31 -2.86 -19.97
C ARG A 71 -0.28 -3.62 -21.30
N GLN A 72 0.77 -3.48 -22.12
CA GLN A 72 0.88 -3.98 -23.51
C GLN A 72 2.32 -4.39 -23.96
N GLY A 73 3.25 -4.72 -23.06
CA GLY A 73 4.61 -5.20 -23.38
C GLY A 73 5.69 -4.19 -23.80
N THR A 74 5.49 -2.87 -23.79
CA THR A 74 6.49 -1.85 -24.16
C THR A 74 7.07 -1.04 -23.00
N SER A 75 8.31 -0.59 -23.19
CA SER A 75 9.17 -0.15 -22.11
C SER A 75 9.26 1.41 -22.08
N TRP A 76 8.83 2.09 -21.00
CA TRP A 76 8.92 3.55 -20.65
C TRP A 76 10.05 4.49 -21.22
N ARG A 77 11.17 4.01 -21.77
CA ARG A 77 12.35 4.74 -22.36
C ARG A 77 12.06 4.74 -23.86
N ASP A 78 11.54 3.65 -24.40
CA ASP A 78 10.93 3.62 -25.73
C ASP A 78 9.79 4.63 -25.79
N TYR A 79 9.01 4.76 -24.70
CA TYR A 79 7.98 5.80 -24.58
C TYR A 79 8.56 7.23 -24.57
N ALA A 80 9.71 7.45 -23.91
CA ALA A 80 10.39 8.76 -23.90
C ALA A 80 11.02 9.14 -25.25
N HIS A 81 11.20 8.20 -26.17
CA HIS A 81 11.68 8.46 -27.53
C HIS A 81 10.56 8.62 -28.57
N LEU A 82 9.32 8.25 -28.24
CA LEU A 82 8.17 8.44 -29.14
C LEU A 82 7.77 9.93 -29.27
N ASP A 83 8.16 10.77 -28.32
CA ASP A 83 7.85 12.21 -28.31
C ASP A 83 8.83 13.06 -29.17
N HIS A 84 9.72 12.43 -29.95
CA HIS A 84 10.64 13.10 -30.87
C HIS A 84 10.31 12.88 -32.35
N ARG A 85 9.13 12.38 -32.68
CA ARG A 85 8.73 12.16 -34.08
C ARG A 85 7.38 12.74 -34.49
N PHE A 86 6.84 13.69 -33.72
CA PHE A 86 5.75 14.58 -34.14
C PHE A 86 6.02 16.01 -33.67
#